data_AF-D2CQA4-F1
#
_entry.id   AF-D2CQA4-F1
#
_cell.length_a   1.000
_cell.length_b   1.000
_cell.length_c   1.000
_cell.angle_alpha   90.00
_cell.angle_beta   90.00
_cell.angle_gamma   90.00
#
_symmetry.space_group_name_H-M   'P 1'
#
loop_
_entity.id
_entity.type
_entity.pdbx_description
1 polymer ?
#
loop_
_entity_poly.entity_id
_entity_poly.type
_entity_poly.pdbx_seq_one_letter_code
_entity_poly.pdbx_strand_id
1 'polypeptide(L)'
;STPKAIDNCLSVAEDYDVQVAIHTDTLNESGYLDSTLGAFKDRCIHTFHTEGAGGGHAPDILKAIGETNVFPSSTNPTRPFTINTIDEHLDMLMVCHHLSPAIAEDVAFAESRIRKETIAAEDILQDMGAISMMSSDSQAMGRVGEVIIRTWQTADEMKTQRGHLAPDQSAKTEQSLENIMLSPTDSDSSNDNFRIKRYLAKY
;
A
#
# COMPACT_ATOMS: atom_id res chain seq x y z
N SER A 1 2.76 -21.20 -17.72
CA SER A 1 2.93 -19.75 -17.55
C SER A 1 2.70 -19.43 -16.09
N THR A 2 3.33 -18.37 -15.59
CA THR A 2 3.29 -17.95 -14.18
C THR A 2 1.93 -17.43 -13.70
N PRO A 3 1.00 -16.87 -14.52
CA PRO A 3 -0.39 -16.63 -14.09
C PRO A 3 -1.13 -17.88 -13.62
N LYS A 4 -0.73 -19.07 -14.08
CA LYS A 4 -1.28 -20.34 -13.57
C LYS A 4 -0.88 -20.62 -12.12
N ALA A 5 0.24 -20.07 -11.65
CA ALA A 5 0.65 -20.20 -10.25
C ALA A 5 -0.28 -19.40 -9.35
N ILE A 6 -0.66 -18.18 -9.76
CA ILE A 6 -1.67 -17.35 -9.09
C ILE A 6 -3.00 -18.10 -9.04
N ASP A 7 -3.48 -18.60 -10.18
CA ASP A 7 -4.76 -19.29 -10.27
C ASP A 7 -4.82 -20.55 -9.39
N ASN A 8 -3.77 -21.36 -9.42
CA ASN A 8 -3.68 -22.58 -8.61
C ASN A 8 -3.59 -22.27 -7.11
N CYS A 9 -2.79 -21.26 -6.72
CA CYS A 9 -2.66 -20.82 -5.34
C CYS A 9 -4.01 -20.36 -4.77
N LEU A 10 -4.71 -19.50 -5.50
CA LEU A 10 -6.02 -18.99 -5.09
C LEU A 10 -7.08 -20.10 -5.03
N SER A 11 -7.05 -21.07 -5.94
CA SER A 11 -7.99 -22.21 -5.90
C SER A 11 -7.80 -23.05 -4.62
N VAL A 12 -6.54 -23.32 -4.24
CA VAL A 12 -6.24 -24.01 -2.98
C VAL A 12 -6.60 -23.14 -1.77
N ALA A 13 -6.40 -21.83 -1.86
CA ALA A 13 -6.76 -20.92 -0.78
C ALA A 13 -8.26 -20.92 -0.46
N GLU A 14 -9.10 -20.99 -1.49
CA GLU A 14 -10.56 -21.13 -1.35
C GLU A 14 -10.96 -22.48 -0.74
N ASP A 15 -10.33 -23.58 -1.16
CA ASP A 15 -10.61 -24.92 -0.64
C ASP A 15 -10.29 -25.06 0.87
N TYR A 16 -9.36 -24.24 1.37
CA TYR A 16 -8.85 -24.32 2.74
C TYR A 16 -9.17 -23.10 3.62
N ASP A 17 -9.88 -22.09 3.08
CA ASP A 17 -10.22 -20.84 3.77
C ASP A 17 -8.98 -20.12 4.38
N VAL A 18 -7.97 -19.89 3.54
CA VAL A 18 -6.73 -19.17 3.92
C VAL A 18 -6.48 -17.96 3.01
N GLN A 19 -5.82 -16.93 3.54
CA GLN A 19 -5.47 -15.73 2.76
C GLN A 19 -4.25 -15.96 1.86
N VAL A 20 -4.21 -15.25 0.72
CA VAL A 20 -3.04 -15.20 -0.19
C VAL A 20 -2.51 -13.77 -0.24
N ALA A 21 -1.25 -13.60 0.14
CA ALA A 21 -0.51 -12.36 -0.11
C ALA A 21 0.31 -12.48 -1.41
N ILE A 22 0.40 -11.41 -2.19
CA ILE A 22 1.13 -11.40 -3.45
C ILE A 22 2.08 -10.20 -3.58
N HIS A 23 3.28 -10.51 -4.08
CA HIS A 23 4.23 -9.58 -4.71
C HIS A 23 4.20 -9.88 -6.21
N THR A 24 3.74 -8.94 -7.03
CA THR A 24 3.46 -9.19 -8.45
C THR A 24 4.70 -9.06 -9.35
N ASP A 25 4.57 -9.43 -10.62
CA ASP A 25 5.67 -9.52 -11.58
C ASP A 25 6.16 -8.12 -12.01
N THR A 26 7.17 -7.62 -11.30
CA THR A 26 7.76 -6.30 -11.58
C THR A 26 8.25 -6.16 -13.03
N LEU A 27 8.79 -7.24 -13.59
CA LEU A 27 9.39 -7.25 -14.93
C LEU A 27 8.33 -7.23 -16.04
N ASN A 28 7.07 -7.47 -15.70
CA ASN A 28 6.00 -7.73 -16.67
C ASN A 28 6.35 -8.90 -17.61
N GLU A 29 7.17 -9.86 -17.16
CA GLU A 29 7.68 -10.97 -17.98
C GLU A 29 6.52 -11.83 -18.51
N SER A 30 5.54 -12.05 -17.64
CA SER A 30 4.42 -12.95 -17.91
C SER A 30 3.13 -12.25 -18.32
N GLY A 31 3.18 -10.93 -18.45
CA GLY A 31 2.07 -10.04 -18.74
C GLY A 31 2.17 -8.76 -17.91
N TYR A 32 1.41 -7.74 -18.31
CA TYR A 32 1.23 -6.51 -17.53
C TYR A 32 0.19 -6.72 -16.41
N LEU A 33 -0.04 -5.68 -15.61
CA LEU A 33 -0.96 -5.72 -14.47
C LEU A 33 -2.32 -6.34 -14.80
N ASP A 34 -2.95 -5.95 -15.92
CA ASP A 34 -4.28 -6.47 -16.31
C ASP A 34 -4.30 -8.00 -16.46
N SER A 35 -3.20 -8.61 -16.91
CA SER A 35 -3.07 -10.06 -16.99
C SER A 35 -3.07 -10.72 -15.61
N THR A 36 -2.42 -10.07 -14.64
CA THR A 36 -2.37 -10.53 -13.23
C THR A 36 -3.71 -10.32 -12.55
N LEU A 37 -4.36 -9.16 -12.73
CA LEU A 37 -5.71 -8.90 -12.22
C LEU A 37 -6.72 -9.90 -12.80
N GLY A 38 -6.65 -10.17 -14.10
CA GLY A 38 -7.46 -11.21 -14.74
C GLY A 38 -7.21 -12.62 -14.19
N ALA A 39 -6.00 -12.92 -13.69
CA ALA A 39 -5.69 -14.19 -13.04
C ALA A 39 -6.28 -14.31 -11.63
N PHE A 40 -6.60 -13.18 -10.98
CA PHE A 40 -7.29 -13.20 -9.68
C PHE A 40 -8.70 -13.74 -9.80
N LYS A 41 -9.39 -13.50 -10.93
CA LYS A 41 -10.79 -13.93 -11.18
C LYS A 41 -11.73 -13.48 -10.05
N ASP A 42 -11.60 -12.22 -9.64
CA ASP A 42 -12.37 -11.59 -8.56
C ASP A 42 -12.25 -12.26 -7.17
N ARG A 43 -11.27 -13.14 -6.97
CA ARG A 43 -11.03 -13.80 -5.67
C ARG A 43 -10.26 -12.88 -4.72
N CYS A 44 -10.54 -13.05 -3.43
CA CYS A 44 -9.89 -12.31 -2.34
C CYS A 44 -8.36 -12.45 -2.41
N ILE A 45 -7.65 -11.33 -2.40
CA ILE A 45 -6.19 -11.33 -2.40
C ILE A 45 -5.61 -10.12 -1.68
N HIS A 46 -4.54 -10.32 -0.92
CA HIS A 46 -3.77 -9.25 -0.28
C HIS A 46 -2.60 -8.84 -1.19
N THR A 47 -2.63 -7.61 -1.72
CA THR A 47 -1.48 -7.04 -2.42
C THR A 47 -0.51 -6.43 -1.41
N PHE A 48 0.68 -7.03 -1.29
CA PHE A 48 1.74 -6.51 -0.44
C PHE A 48 2.41 -5.30 -1.10
N HIS A 49 2.93 -4.34 -0.30
CA HIS A 49 3.58 -3.10 -0.74
C HIS A 49 2.99 -2.51 -2.04
N THR A 50 1.68 -2.23 -2.02
CA THR A 50 0.87 -1.98 -3.23
C THR A 50 1.31 -0.75 -4.03
N GLU A 51 2.06 0.16 -3.42
CA GLU A 51 2.69 1.29 -4.13
C GLU A 51 3.75 0.86 -5.14
N GLY A 52 4.47 -0.22 -4.86
CA GLY A 52 5.35 -0.89 -5.81
C GLY A 52 6.85 -0.69 -5.62
N ALA A 53 7.32 0.18 -4.71
CA ALA A 53 8.76 0.26 -4.40
C ALA A 53 9.30 -1.07 -3.82
N GLY A 54 8.54 -1.68 -2.89
CA GLY A 54 8.82 -3.03 -2.37
C GLY A 54 8.70 -4.14 -3.43
N GLY A 55 7.99 -3.84 -4.53
CA GLY A 55 7.94 -4.59 -5.79
C GLY A 55 6.51 -4.83 -6.29
N GLY A 56 6.40 -5.23 -7.54
CA GLY A 56 5.14 -5.35 -8.26
C GLY A 56 5.22 -4.68 -9.64
N HIS A 57 4.23 -4.97 -10.51
CA HIS A 57 4.18 -4.47 -11.88
C HIS A 57 4.60 -3.00 -12.00
N ALA A 58 5.72 -2.74 -12.68
CA ALA A 58 6.20 -1.40 -12.92
C ALA A 58 5.54 -0.81 -14.18
N PRO A 59 5.00 0.42 -14.15
CA PRO A 59 4.97 1.35 -13.01
C PRO A 59 3.64 1.34 -12.22
N ASP A 60 2.69 0.48 -12.57
CA ASP A 60 1.26 0.74 -12.33
C ASP A 60 0.54 -0.20 -11.37
N ILE A 61 1.25 -1.05 -10.61
CA ILE A 61 0.67 -1.91 -9.56
C ILE A 61 -0.27 -1.18 -8.59
N LEU A 62 -0.03 0.12 -8.33
CA LEU A 62 -0.89 0.96 -7.47
C LEU A 62 -2.35 0.98 -7.93
N LYS A 63 -2.65 0.76 -9.22
CA LYS A 63 -4.01 0.65 -9.75
C LYS A 63 -4.82 -0.48 -9.11
N ALA A 64 -4.18 -1.52 -8.57
CA ALA A 64 -4.84 -2.64 -7.92
C ALA A 64 -5.71 -2.23 -6.72
N ILE A 65 -5.48 -1.04 -6.14
CA ILE A 65 -6.32 -0.45 -5.08
C ILE A 65 -7.76 -0.20 -5.57
N GLY A 66 -7.98 -0.07 -6.88
CA GLY A 66 -9.31 0.12 -7.46
C GLY A 66 -10.16 -1.15 -7.51
N GLU A 67 -9.58 -2.33 -7.25
CA GLU A 67 -10.28 -3.61 -7.34
C GLU A 67 -10.96 -3.97 -6.02
N THR A 68 -12.21 -4.43 -6.09
CA THR A 68 -13.05 -4.68 -4.90
C THR A 68 -12.63 -5.92 -4.10
N ASN A 69 -11.94 -6.85 -4.74
CA ASN A 69 -11.44 -8.09 -4.15
C ASN A 69 -9.99 -7.97 -3.62
N VAL A 70 -9.37 -6.80 -3.74
CA VAL A 70 -7.99 -6.55 -3.33
C VAL A 70 -7.94 -5.90 -1.95
N PHE A 71 -7.10 -6.45 -1.08
CA PHE A 71 -6.78 -5.90 0.24
C PHE A 71 -5.38 -5.27 0.21
N PRO A 72 -5.25 -3.97 -0.04
CA PRO A 72 -3.95 -3.33 -0.24
C PRO A 72 -3.25 -2.98 1.08
N SER A 73 -1.95 -3.25 1.16
CA SER A 73 -1.07 -2.78 2.24
C SER A 73 0.15 -2.01 1.74
N SER A 74 0.61 -1.06 2.55
CA SER A 74 1.92 -0.40 2.41
C SER A 74 2.97 -1.10 3.28
N THR A 75 4.22 -1.13 2.83
CA THR A 75 5.37 -1.44 3.71
C THR A 75 6.03 -0.14 4.14
N ASN A 76 6.76 -0.19 5.25
CA ASN A 76 7.02 1.04 5.99
C ASN A 76 8.17 1.94 5.48
N PRO A 77 9.17 1.53 4.69
CA PRO A 77 10.24 2.47 4.31
C PRO A 77 9.79 3.66 3.49
N THR A 78 8.77 3.48 2.64
CA THR A 78 8.19 4.58 1.85
C THR A 78 7.36 5.55 2.71
N ARG A 79 7.09 5.22 3.98
CA ARG A 79 6.13 5.91 4.85
C ARG A 79 6.81 6.77 5.94
N PRO A 80 6.47 8.06 6.05
CA PRO A 80 5.88 8.89 4.99
C PRO A 80 6.90 9.26 3.92
N PHE A 81 6.46 9.95 2.87
CA PHE A 81 7.34 10.50 1.86
C PHE A 81 8.16 11.67 2.40
N THR A 82 9.49 11.53 2.42
CA THR A 82 10.42 12.54 2.92
C THR A 82 11.48 12.90 1.88
N ILE A 83 12.26 13.95 2.17
CA ILE A 83 13.35 14.40 1.31
C ILE A 83 14.42 13.32 1.04
N ASN A 84 14.59 12.35 1.95
CA ASN A 84 15.61 11.31 1.82
C ASN A 84 15.04 9.98 1.30
N THR A 85 13.72 9.88 1.11
CA THR A 85 13.06 8.61 0.81
C THR A 85 13.57 8.02 -0.51
N ILE A 86 13.74 8.84 -1.56
CA ILE A 86 14.18 8.35 -2.88
C ILE A 86 15.63 7.84 -2.83
N ASP A 87 16.54 8.64 -2.29
CA ASP A 87 17.96 8.29 -2.22
C ASP A 87 18.17 7.01 -1.40
N GLU A 88 17.49 6.89 -0.26
CA GLU A 88 17.55 5.67 0.56
C GLU A 88 17.07 4.43 -0.20
N HIS A 89 15.98 4.54 -0.96
CA HIS A 89 15.39 3.40 -1.66
C HIS A 89 16.19 2.98 -2.88
N LEU A 90 16.77 3.93 -3.62
CA LEU A 90 17.66 3.61 -4.73
C LEU A 90 18.86 2.82 -4.23
N ASP A 91 19.56 3.31 -3.20
CA ASP A 91 20.71 2.60 -2.63
C ASP A 91 20.33 1.22 -2.07
N MET A 92 19.20 1.14 -1.35
CA MET A 92 18.69 -0.12 -0.81
C MET A 92 18.43 -1.15 -1.92
N LEU A 93 17.78 -0.74 -3.01
CA LEU A 93 17.43 -1.62 -4.12
C LEU A 93 18.67 -2.07 -4.88
N MET A 94 19.64 -1.18 -5.08
CA MET A 94 20.92 -1.51 -5.71
C MET A 94 21.65 -2.61 -4.94
N VAL A 95 21.66 -2.53 -3.60
CA VAL A 95 22.27 -3.55 -2.75
C VAL A 95 21.46 -4.86 -2.75
N CYS A 96 20.15 -4.79 -2.52
CA CYS A 96 19.28 -5.98 -2.39
C CYS A 96 19.29 -6.85 -3.65
N HIS A 97 19.42 -6.24 -4.82
CA HIS A 97 19.41 -6.94 -6.11
C HIS A 97 20.80 -7.14 -6.72
N HIS A 98 21.88 -6.81 -5.99
CA HIS A 98 23.26 -6.88 -6.46
C HIS A 98 23.48 -6.16 -7.80
N LEU A 99 22.82 -5.01 -7.96
CA LEU A 99 22.87 -4.19 -9.15
C LEU A 99 24.14 -3.34 -9.16
N SER A 100 24.58 -2.97 -10.36
CA SER A 100 25.75 -2.12 -10.56
C SER A 100 25.34 -0.74 -11.09
N PRO A 101 25.73 0.37 -10.45
CA PRO A 101 25.49 1.71 -10.99
C PRO A 101 26.30 1.97 -12.28
N ALA A 102 27.23 1.07 -12.63
CA ALA A 102 27.98 1.14 -13.89
C ALA A 102 27.23 0.49 -15.07
N ILE A 103 26.12 -0.22 -14.82
CA ILE A 103 25.29 -0.88 -15.86
C ILE A 103 24.01 -0.06 -16.03
N ALA A 104 23.74 0.40 -17.25
CA ALA A 104 22.60 1.30 -17.51
C ALA A 104 21.25 0.60 -17.31
N GLU A 105 21.17 -0.68 -17.65
CA GLU A 105 19.98 -1.52 -17.50
C GLU A 105 19.63 -1.75 -16.02
N ASP A 106 20.64 -1.90 -15.17
CA ASP A 106 20.50 -2.04 -13.72
C ASP A 106 19.94 -0.76 -13.10
N VAL A 107 20.47 0.40 -13.51
CA VAL A 107 19.97 1.72 -13.08
C VAL A 107 18.53 1.92 -13.57
N ALA A 108 18.25 1.61 -14.84
CA ALA A 108 16.90 1.71 -15.39
C ALA A 108 15.90 0.80 -14.66
N PHE A 109 16.32 -0.40 -14.24
CA PHE A 109 15.49 -1.28 -13.42
C PHE A 109 15.22 -0.68 -12.03
N ALA A 110 16.24 -0.13 -11.37
CA ALA A 110 16.08 0.53 -10.07
C ALA A 110 15.11 1.74 -10.16
N GLU A 111 15.30 2.60 -11.15
CA GLU A 111 14.43 3.76 -11.43
C GLU A 111 13.00 3.34 -11.81
N SER A 112 12.83 2.19 -12.47
CA SER A 112 11.49 1.67 -12.79
C SER A 112 10.67 1.34 -11.56
N ARG A 113 11.33 0.95 -10.45
CA ARG A 113 10.70 0.58 -9.17
C ARG A 113 10.56 1.75 -8.21
N ILE A 114 11.59 2.59 -8.07
CA ILE A 114 11.60 3.70 -7.11
C ILE A 114 11.07 4.97 -7.79
N ARG A 115 9.79 5.26 -7.57
CA ARG A 115 9.09 6.36 -8.25
C ARG A 115 8.57 7.36 -7.22
N LYS A 116 9.01 8.61 -7.34
CA LYS A 116 8.60 9.69 -6.44
C LYS A 116 7.09 9.92 -6.47
N GLU A 117 6.50 9.78 -7.65
CA GLU A 117 5.09 10.04 -7.91
C GLU A 117 4.19 9.08 -7.12
N THR A 118 4.47 7.78 -7.19
CA THR A 118 3.66 6.76 -6.51
C THR A 118 3.93 6.74 -5.00
N ILE A 119 5.18 6.98 -4.56
CA ILE A 119 5.51 7.12 -3.12
C ILE A 119 4.76 8.31 -2.51
N ALA A 120 4.73 9.47 -3.18
CA ALA A 120 3.98 10.64 -2.69
C ALA A 120 2.46 10.41 -2.73
N ALA A 121 1.94 9.76 -3.77
CA ALA A 121 0.52 9.42 -3.87
C ALA A 121 0.07 8.44 -2.77
N GLU A 122 0.92 7.51 -2.36
CA GLU A 122 0.63 6.51 -1.33
C GLU A 122 0.27 7.16 0.02
N ASP A 123 0.82 8.32 0.40
CA ASP A 123 0.46 9.00 1.66
C ASP A 123 -0.98 9.53 1.61
N ILE A 124 -1.36 10.12 0.46
CA ILE A 124 -2.71 10.62 0.23
C ILE A 124 -3.71 9.46 0.20
N LEU A 125 -3.36 8.34 -0.46
CA LEU A 125 -4.20 7.15 -0.54
C LEU A 125 -4.38 6.47 0.83
N GLN A 126 -3.34 6.50 1.67
CA GLN A 126 -3.44 6.11 3.07
C GLN A 126 -4.43 7.02 3.84
N ASP A 127 -4.36 8.34 3.67
CA ASP A 127 -5.25 9.28 4.37
C ASP A 127 -6.70 9.23 3.85
N MET A 128 -6.89 8.88 2.58
CA MET A 128 -8.20 8.60 1.98
C MET A 128 -8.81 7.28 2.46
N GLY A 129 -8.01 6.37 3.00
CA GLY A 129 -8.43 5.01 3.36
C GLY A 129 -8.52 4.05 2.17
N ALA A 130 -7.95 4.43 1.02
CA ALA A 130 -7.86 3.56 -0.15
C ALA A 130 -6.82 2.44 0.06
N ILE A 131 -5.75 2.74 0.80
CA ILE A 131 -4.85 1.70 1.32
C ILE A 131 -5.25 1.40 2.77
N SER A 132 -5.53 0.13 3.03
CA SER A 132 -6.21 -0.31 4.26
C SER A 132 -5.26 -0.77 5.37
N MET A 133 -4.00 -1.07 5.05
CA MET A 133 -3.07 -1.73 5.98
C MET A 133 -1.66 -1.15 5.92
N MET A 134 -0.94 -1.28 7.02
CA MET A 134 0.48 -0.98 7.17
C MET A 134 1.21 -2.25 7.62
N SER A 135 2.35 -2.56 7.01
CA SER A 135 3.20 -3.69 7.37
C SER A 135 4.68 -3.29 7.42
N SER A 136 5.52 -4.17 7.95
CA SER A 136 6.95 -3.88 8.11
C SER A 136 7.77 -4.15 6.86
N ASP A 137 7.60 -5.34 6.27
CA ASP A 137 8.59 -5.99 5.39
C ASP A 137 9.94 -6.28 6.08
N SER A 138 9.85 -6.83 7.29
CA SER A 138 10.97 -6.92 8.23
C SER A 138 12.26 -7.48 7.61
N GLN A 139 13.29 -6.65 7.55
CA GLN A 139 14.63 -6.96 7.01
C GLN A 139 14.68 -7.28 5.49
N ALA A 140 13.58 -7.06 4.76
CA ALA A 140 13.47 -7.31 3.33
C ALA A 140 12.95 -6.07 2.59
N MET A 141 13.66 -4.94 2.74
CA MET A 141 13.16 -3.58 2.44
C MET A 141 12.09 -3.12 3.42
N GLY A 142 12.38 -3.27 4.72
CA GLY A 142 11.44 -2.92 5.76
C GLY A 142 11.96 -2.98 7.19
N ARG A 143 11.34 -2.22 8.09
CA ARG A 143 11.83 -1.98 9.46
C ARG A 143 10.85 -2.48 10.50
N VAL A 144 11.12 -3.64 11.11
CA VAL A 144 10.18 -4.33 12.01
C VAL A 144 9.67 -3.46 13.18
N GLY A 145 10.54 -2.63 13.76
CA GLY A 145 10.20 -1.78 14.90
C GLY A 145 9.50 -0.46 14.55
N GLU A 146 9.23 -0.19 13.27
CA GLU A 146 8.81 1.15 12.82
C GLU A 146 7.42 1.20 12.19
N VAL A 147 6.63 0.12 12.20
CA VAL A 147 5.26 0.13 11.64
C VAL A 147 4.39 1.18 12.33
N ILE A 148 4.34 1.14 13.67
CA ILE A 148 3.48 2.04 14.46
C ILE A 148 3.93 3.50 14.31
N ILE A 149 5.23 3.78 14.51
CA ILE A 149 5.74 5.16 14.44
C ILE A 149 5.53 5.77 13.05
N ARG A 150 5.77 5.01 11.97
CA ARG A 150 5.59 5.51 10.60
C ARG A 150 4.13 5.70 10.24
N THR A 151 3.24 4.85 10.76
CA THR A 151 1.80 5.05 10.64
C THR A 151 1.39 6.42 11.21
N TRP A 152 1.88 6.77 12.40
CA TRP A 152 1.57 8.07 13.02
C TRP A 152 2.29 9.25 12.39
N GLN A 153 3.51 9.07 11.89
CA GLN A 153 4.21 10.11 11.12
C GLN A 153 3.46 10.45 9.82
N THR A 154 2.96 9.44 9.10
CA THR A 154 2.10 9.67 7.92
C THR A 154 0.81 10.38 8.30
N ALA A 155 0.18 10.04 9.43
CA ALA A 155 -1.01 10.76 9.90
C ALA A 155 -0.72 12.24 10.20
N ASP A 156 0.39 12.52 10.89
CA ASP A 156 0.81 13.89 11.23
C ASP A 156 1.12 14.73 9.99
N GLU A 157 1.84 14.16 9.02
CA GLU A 157 2.12 14.83 7.75
C GLU A 157 0.84 15.13 6.98
N MET A 158 -0.08 14.17 6.87
CA MET A 158 -1.35 14.36 6.17
C MET A 158 -2.24 15.39 6.86
N LYS A 159 -2.17 15.51 8.20
CA LYS A 159 -2.80 16.62 8.91
C LYS A 159 -2.19 17.96 8.55
N THR A 160 -0.88 18.04 8.52
CA THR A 160 -0.16 19.27 8.18
C THR A 160 -0.47 19.73 6.75
N GLN A 161 -0.56 18.80 5.79
CA GLN A 161 -0.77 19.13 4.38
C GLN A 161 -2.25 19.26 3.99
N ARG A 162 -3.14 18.47 4.59
CA ARG A 162 -4.56 18.35 4.16
C ARG A 162 -5.55 18.90 5.19
N GLY A 163 -5.09 19.31 6.36
CA GLY A 163 -5.94 19.78 7.45
C GLY A 163 -6.69 18.66 8.17
N HIS A 164 -7.73 19.03 8.93
CA HIS A 164 -8.58 18.08 9.66
C HIS A 164 -9.32 17.15 8.70
N LEU A 165 -9.38 15.87 9.05
CA LEU A 165 -10.09 14.88 8.26
C LEU A 165 -11.58 14.91 8.58
N ALA A 166 -12.39 15.26 7.59
CA ALA A 166 -13.84 15.22 7.71
C ALA A 166 -14.35 13.77 7.90
N PRO A 167 -15.50 13.59 8.57
CA PRO A 167 -16.20 12.31 8.57
C PRO A 167 -16.46 11.81 7.15
N ASP A 168 -16.60 10.49 7.01
CA ASP A 168 -17.08 9.89 5.77
C ASP A 168 -18.46 10.46 5.42
N GLN A 169 -18.74 10.69 4.13
CA GLN A 169 -20.04 11.19 3.68
C GLN A 169 -21.18 10.21 4.01
N SER A 170 -20.86 8.93 4.18
CA SER A 170 -21.79 7.90 4.64
C SER A 170 -22.04 7.93 6.16
N ALA A 171 -21.23 8.64 6.94
CA ALA A 171 -21.40 8.72 8.38
C ALA A 171 -22.72 9.46 8.71
N LYS A 172 -23.62 8.75 9.40
CA LYS A 172 -24.94 9.28 9.79
C LYS A 172 -24.98 9.44 11.31
N THR A 173 -25.73 10.44 11.77
CA THR A 173 -26.04 10.69 13.18
C THR A 173 -27.06 9.71 13.77
N GLU A 174 -27.73 8.88 12.95
CA GLU A 174 -28.80 7.98 13.39
C GLU A 174 -28.33 6.51 13.51
N GLN A 175 -28.95 5.78 14.46
CA GLN A 175 -28.73 4.35 14.72
C GLN A 175 -29.11 3.50 13.51
N SER A 176 -28.14 3.23 12.65
CA SER A 176 -28.21 2.15 11.66
C SER A 176 -26.92 1.35 11.75
N LEU A 177 -27.04 0.03 11.77
CA LEU A 177 -25.90 -0.90 11.86
C LEU A 177 -24.91 -0.76 10.68
N GLU A 178 -25.32 -0.06 9.63
CA GLU A 178 -24.60 0.10 8.37
C GLU A 178 -23.71 1.35 8.32
N ASN A 179 -23.82 2.30 9.27
CA ASN A 179 -23.11 3.58 9.20
C ASN A 179 -22.28 3.87 10.46
N ILE A 180 -21.15 4.56 10.29
CA ILE A 180 -20.33 5.05 11.41
C ILE A 180 -21.15 6.05 12.21
N MET A 181 -21.45 5.73 13.47
CA MET A 181 -22.11 6.66 14.40
C MET A 181 -21.20 7.84 14.75
N LEU A 182 -21.69 9.04 14.50
CA LEU A 182 -21.04 10.29 14.93
C LEU A 182 -21.36 10.57 16.39
N SER A 183 -20.33 10.85 17.19
CA SER A 183 -20.50 11.35 18.57
C SER A 183 -20.52 12.89 18.59
N PRO A 184 -21.01 13.53 19.67
CA PRO A 184 -20.93 14.99 19.80
C PRO A 184 -19.52 15.58 19.73
N THR A 185 -18.49 14.77 20.04
CA THR A 185 -17.08 15.19 19.93
C THR A 185 -16.54 15.09 18.52
N ASP A 186 -17.21 14.37 17.61
CA ASP A 186 -16.79 14.25 16.22
C ASP A 186 -17.07 15.53 15.40
N SER A 187 -17.93 16.42 15.89
CA SER A 187 -18.14 17.77 15.34
C SER A 187 -17.18 18.83 15.88
N ASP A 188 -16.31 18.47 16.83
CA ASP A 188 -15.34 19.38 17.42
C ASP A 188 -14.07 19.46 16.56
N SER A 189 -13.83 20.61 15.94
CA SER A 189 -12.66 20.85 15.10
C SER A 189 -11.33 20.92 15.86
N SER A 190 -11.34 20.87 17.20
CA SER A 190 -10.10 20.74 17.99
C SER A 190 -9.49 19.33 17.92
N ASN A 191 -10.30 18.33 17.57
CA ASN A 191 -9.90 16.92 17.54
C ASN A 191 -9.93 16.37 16.10
N ASP A 192 -9.00 15.47 15.78
CA ASP A 192 -8.91 14.83 14.45
C ASP A 192 -9.28 13.35 14.55
N ASN A 193 -10.42 13.08 15.18
CA ASN A 193 -10.84 11.73 15.58
C ASN A 193 -10.96 10.77 14.39
N PHE A 194 -11.41 11.26 13.22
CA PHE A 194 -11.53 10.42 12.03
C PHE A 194 -10.17 9.97 11.51
N ARG A 195 -9.17 10.85 11.52
CA ARG A 195 -7.80 10.46 11.19
C ARG A 195 -7.26 9.46 12.20
N ILE A 196 -7.44 9.71 13.50
CA ILE A 196 -7.01 8.78 14.54
C ILE A 196 -7.63 7.39 14.34
N LYS A 197 -8.96 7.32 14.17
CA LYS A 197 -9.69 6.06 13.92
C LYS A 197 -9.17 5.37 12.65
N ARG A 198 -8.99 6.11 11.55
CA ARG A 198 -8.50 5.58 10.28
C ARG A 198 -7.11 4.98 10.38
N TYR A 199 -6.18 5.64 11.07
CA TYR A 199 -4.80 5.17 11.18
C TYR A 199 -4.62 4.08 12.24
N LEU A 200 -5.41 4.10 13.32
CA LEU A 200 -5.42 3.03 14.32
C LEU A 200 -5.85 1.68 13.74
N ALA A 201 -6.73 1.68 12.73
CA ALA A 201 -7.24 0.46 12.10
C ALA A 201 -6.24 -0.26 11.17
N LYS A 202 -5.04 0.31 10.95
CA LYS A 202 -4.11 -0.15 9.91
C LYS A 202 -3.06 -1.17 10.39
N TYR A 203 -2.96 -1.43 11.68
CA TYR A 203 -1.91 -2.27 12.28
C TYR A 203 -2.38 -3.01 13.55
#